data_AF-A0AAJ0XF38-F1
#
_entry.id   AF-A0AAJ0XF38-F1
#
_cell.length_a   1.000
_cell.length_b   1.000
_cell.length_c   1.000
_cell.angle_alpha   90.00
_cell.angle_beta   90.00
_cell.angle_gamma   90.00
#
_symmetry.space_group_name_H-M   'P 1'
#
loop_
_entity.id
_entity.type
_entity.pdbx_description
1 polymer ?
#
loop_
_entity_poly.entity_id
_entity_poly.type
_entity_poly.pdbx_seq_one_letter_code
_entity_poly.pdbx_strand_id
1 'polypeptide(L)' 'MDDGGILFDETTWKTHILTASAALVYETLIEQGGGNAVTMDEAAQVVRDTLDLDPETPDIAQLLAMLTTLGVIRR' A
#
# COMPACT_ATOMS: atom_id res chain seq x y z
N MET A 1 -0.76 -1.78 -21.22
CA MET A 1 -1.26 -2.91 -20.40
C MET A 1 -0.95 -2.48 -19.00
N ASP A 2 -1.96 -1.98 -18.30
CA ASP A 2 -1.79 -1.46 -16.95
C ASP A 2 -1.92 -2.68 -16.03
N ASP A 3 -0.78 -3.26 -15.64
CA ASP A 3 -0.74 -4.46 -14.80
C ASP A 3 -1.10 -4.03 -13.36
N GLY A 4 -2.40 -3.91 -13.12
CA GLY A 4 -2.96 -3.76 -11.79
C GLY A 4 -2.75 -5.02 -10.93
N GLY A 5 -3.00 -4.89 -9.64
CA GLY A 5 -2.83 -5.98 -8.67
C GLY A 5 -4.17 -6.55 -8.21
N ILE A 6 -4.17 -7.82 -7.81
CA ILE A 6 -5.28 -8.41 -7.06
C ILE A 6 -4.75 -8.76 -5.68
N LEU A 7 -5.34 -8.16 -4.65
CA LEU A 7 -5.02 -8.47 -3.26
C LEU A 7 -6.19 -9.21 -2.62
N PHE A 8 -5.89 -10.33 -1.95
CA PHE A 8 -6.89 -11.09 -1.20
C PHE A 8 -6.74 -10.84 0.30
N ASP A 9 -7.80 -10.34 0.93
CA ASP A 9 -7.89 -10.19 2.38
C ASP A 9 -8.42 -11.49 2.99
N GLU A 10 -7.55 -12.27 3.60
CA GLU A 10 -7.91 -13.54 4.25
C GLU A 10 -8.77 -13.35 5.51
N THR A 11 -8.79 -12.16 6.09
CA THR A 11 -9.59 -11.84 7.28
C THR A 11 -11.04 -11.58 6.91
N THR A 12 -11.27 -10.83 5.83
CA THR A 12 -12.62 -10.48 5.38
C THR A 12 -13.14 -11.33 4.21
N TRP A 13 -12.28 -12.15 3.62
CA TRP A 13 -12.53 -12.94 2.41
C TRP A 13 -12.92 -12.08 1.20
N LYS A 14 -12.42 -10.84 1.15
CA LYS A 14 -12.68 -9.90 0.06
C LYS A 14 -11.48 -9.78 -0.85
N THR A 15 -11.77 -9.67 -2.13
CA THR A 15 -10.78 -9.36 -3.15
C THR A 15 -10.77 -7.86 -3.41
N HIS A 16 -9.59 -7.27 -3.35
CA HIS A 16 -9.33 -5.87 -3.67
C HIS A 16 -8.61 -5.80 -5.03
N ILE A 17 -9.16 -5.01 -5.95
CA ILE A 17 -8.51 -4.72 -7.22
C ILE A 17 -7.71 -3.44 -7.04
N LEU A 18 -6.41 -3.53 -7.25
CA LEU A 18 -5.48 -2.41 -7.21
C LEU A 18 -5.31 -1.86 -8.63
N THR A 19 -5.35 -0.54 -8.75
CA THR A 19 -4.82 0.13 -9.94
C THR A 19 -3.32 -0.13 -10.05
N ALA A 20 -2.72 0.09 -11.21
CA ALA A 20 -1.27 -0.10 -11.38
C ALA A 20 -0.47 0.75 -10.37
N SER A 21 -0.87 1.99 -10.12
CA SER A 21 -0.24 2.86 -9.12
C SER A 21 -0.38 2.30 -7.70
N ALA A 22 -1.53 1.75 -7.35
CA ALA A 22 -1.75 1.16 -6.03
C ALA A 22 -0.99 -0.16 -5.83
N ALA A 23 -0.85 -0.95 -6.90
CA ALA A 23 -0.02 -2.15 -6.91
C ALA A 23 1.46 -1.80 -6.69
N LEU A 24 1.96 -0.77 -7.38
CA LEU A 24 3.34 -0.30 -7.20
C LEU A 24 3.62 0.17 -5.77
N VAL A 25 2.69 0.94 -5.16
CA VAL A 25 2.80 1.34 -3.75
C VAL A 25 2.87 0.11 -2.84
N TYR A 26 1.97 -0.85 -3.03
CA TYR A 26 1.96 -2.09 -2.25
C TYR A 26 3.29 -2.86 -2.36
N GLU A 27 3.76 -3.10 -3.58
CA GLU A 27 5.01 -3.83 -3.84
C GLU A 27 6.20 -3.13 -3.20
N THR A 28 6.31 -1.81 -3.36
CA THR A 28 7.39 -1.01 -2.78
C THR A 28 7.42 -1.12 -1.25
N LEU A 29 6.26 -1.11 -0.60
CA LEU A 29 6.18 -1.23 0.86
C LEU A 29 6.56 -2.64 1.35
N ILE A 30 6.15 -3.68 0.63
CA ILE A 30 6.52 -5.07 0.94
C ILE A 30 8.03 -5.29 0.79
N GLU A 31 8.62 -4.74 -0.28
CA GLU A 31 10.07 -4.78 -0.51
C GLU A 31 10.83 -4.04 0.59
N GLN A 32 10.40 -2.83 0.96
CA GLN A 32 11.00 -2.05 2.04
C GLN A 32 10.94 -2.79 3.39
N GLY A 33 9.81 -3.44 3.69
CA GLY A 33 9.62 -4.19 4.93
C GLY A 33 10.30 -5.57 4.95
N GLY A 34 10.90 -6.00 3.83
CA GLY A 34 11.45 -7.35 3.70
C GLY A 34 10.40 -8.45 3.93
N GLY A 35 9.17 -8.21 3.51
CA GLY A 35 8.01 -9.08 3.75
C GLY A 35 7.33 -8.90 5.12
N ASN A 36 7.78 -7.96 5.95
CA ASN A 36 7.12 -7.59 7.20
C ASN A 36 6.33 -6.29 7.05
N ALA A 37 5.39 -6.06 7.98
CA ALA A 37 4.63 -4.82 8.03
C ALA A 37 5.53 -3.62 8.37
N VAL A 38 5.41 -2.54 7.59
CA VAL A 38 6.10 -1.27 7.82
C VAL A 38 5.25 -0.34 8.68
N THR A 39 5.85 0.60 9.42
CA THR A 39 5.11 1.62 10.17
C THR A 39 4.42 2.63 9.24
N MET A 40 3.40 3.33 9.73
CA MET A 40 2.75 4.41 8.97
C MET A 40 3.74 5.50 8.56
N ASP A 41 4.69 5.85 9.43
CA ASP A 41 5.71 6.86 9.12
C ASP A 41 6.65 6.37 8.00
N GLU A 42 7.12 5.13 8.07
CA GLU A 42 7.92 4.51 7.01
C GLU A 42 7.13 4.44 5.69
N ALA A 43 5.85 4.09 5.74
CA ALA A 43 5.01 4.02 4.55
C ALA A 43 4.81 5.39 3.90
N ALA A 44 4.51 6.42 4.70
CA ALA A 44 4.39 7.79 4.22
C ALA A 44 5.72 8.31 3.65
N GLN A 45 6.84 7.94 4.26
CA GLN A 45 8.16 8.31 3.77
C GLN A 45 8.48 7.63 2.43
N VAL A 46 8.20 6.33 2.28
CA VAL A 46 8.40 5.62 1.00
C VAL A 46 7.53 6.21 -0.11
N VAL A 47 6.26 6.47 0.17
CA VAL A 47 5.34 7.08 -0.80
C VAL A 47 5.87 8.44 -1.27
N ARG A 48 6.41 9.25 -0.37
CA ARG A 48 6.95 10.56 -0.69
C ARG A 48 8.31 10.48 -1.39
N ASP A 49 9.27 9.77 -0.81
CA ASP A 49 10.67 9.82 -1.22
C ASP A 49 10.96 8.88 -2.40
N THR A 50 10.26 7.75 -2.49
CA THR A 50 10.48 6.73 -3.55
C THR A 50 9.53 6.89 -4.72
N LEU A 51 8.27 7.23 -4.46
CA LEU A 51 7.22 7.28 -5.49
C LEU A 51 6.87 8.71 -5.95
N ASP A 52 7.45 9.74 -5.30
CA ASP A 52 7.14 11.16 -5.56
C ASP A 52 5.63 11.47 -5.47
N LEU A 53 4.94 10.76 -4.56
CA LEU A 53 3.52 10.92 -4.30
C LEU A 53 3.29 11.65 -2.98
N ASP A 54 2.22 12.42 -2.90
CA ASP A 54 1.81 13.07 -1.65
C ASP A 54 0.91 12.14 -0.82
N PRO A 55 1.37 11.66 0.36
CA PRO A 55 0.59 10.77 1.22
C PRO A 55 -0.67 11.42 1.82
N GLU A 56 -0.79 12.75 1.78
CA GLU A 56 -1.94 13.47 2.31
C GLU A 56 -3.07 13.64 1.28
N THR A 57 -2.83 13.26 0.02
CA THR A 57 -3.90 13.25 -0.99
C THR A 57 -4.96 12.21 -0.65
N PRO A 58 -6.25 12.48 -0.92
CA PRO A 58 -7.34 11.58 -0.51
C PRO A 58 -7.19 10.15 -1.02
N ASP A 59 -6.72 9.97 -2.25
CA ASP A 59 -6.58 8.66 -2.88
C ASP A 59 -5.45 7.85 -2.23
N ILE A 60 -4.30 8.50 -1.94
CA ILE A 60 -3.16 7.84 -1.30
C ILE A 60 -3.45 7.58 0.18
N ALA A 61 -4.06 8.53 0.88
CA ALA A 61 -4.49 8.34 2.26
C ALA A 61 -5.49 7.16 2.38
N GLN A 62 -6.42 7.03 1.42
CA GLN A 62 -7.34 5.89 1.38
C GLN A 62 -6.61 4.57 1.11
N LEU A 63 -5.63 4.56 0.20
CA LEU A 63 -4.79 3.39 -0.05
C LEU A 63 -4.01 2.97 1.19
N LEU A 64 -3.34 3.91 1.87
CA LEU A 64 -2.58 3.63 3.10
C LEU A 64 -3.48 3.11 4.22
N ALA A 65 -4.70 3.65 4.36
CA ALA A 65 -5.68 3.16 5.32
C ALA A 65 -6.15 1.72 5.00
N MET A 66 -6.36 1.42 3.71
CA MET A 66 -6.67 0.06 3.26
C MET A 66 -5.50 -0.89 3.57
N LEU A 67 -4.27 -0.53 3.23
CA LEU A 67 -3.06 -1.33 3.50
C LEU A 67 -2.82 -1.54 5.01
N THR A 68 -3.21 -0.58 5.84
CA THR A 68 -3.22 -0.74 7.30
C THR A 68 -4.22 -1.81 7.74
N THR A 69 -5.42 -1.80 7.16
CA THR A 69 -6.47 -2.79 7.45
C THR A 69 -6.02 -4.20 7.06
N LEU A 70 -5.23 -4.31 5.99
CA LEU A 70 -4.68 -5.56 5.47
C LEU A 70 -3.43 -6.04 6.20
N GLY A 71 -2.95 -5.29 7.20
CA GLY A 71 -1.76 -5.64 7.99
C GLY A 71 -0.42 -5.41 7.28
N VAL A 72 -0.42 -4.74 6.13
CA VAL A 72 0.80 -4.33 5.41
C VAL A 72 1.46 -3.15 6.12
N ILE A 73 0.64 -2.27 6.70
CA ILE A 73 1.10 -1.12 7.49
C ILE A 73 0.65 -1.31 8.94
N ARG A 74 1.56 -1.09 9.88
CA ARG A 74 1.27 -1.01 11.32
C ARG A 74 1.21 0.45 11.78
N ARG A 75 0.38 0.69 12.79
CA ARG A 75 0.37 1.97 13.50
C ARG A 75 1.60 2.13 14.39
#